data_AF-A0A822D2P0-F1
#
_entry.id   AF-A0A822D2P0-F1
#
_cell.length_a   1.000
_cell.length_b   1.000
_cell.length_c   1.000
_cell.angle_alpha   90.00
_cell.angle_beta   90.00
_cell.angle_gamma   90.00
#
_symmetry.space_group_name_H-M   'P 1'
#
loop_
_entity.id
_entity.type
_entity.pdbx_description
1 polymer ?
#
loop_
_entity_poly.entity_id
_entity_poly.type
_entity_poly.pdbx_seq_one_letter_code
_entity_poly.pdbx_strand_id
1 'polypeptide(L)' 'QEASLRLQPDIVIATPGRLIDHIHNSPTFTLQNIEILVLDEADRMLDEYYFEQMKEVITNCSRTRQTMLFSATMTDQV' A
#
# COMPACT_ATOMS: atom_id res chain seq x y z
N GLN A 1 9.64 11.36 7.72
CA GLN A 1 8.79 10.17 7.44
C GLN A 1 9.30 8.96 8.21
N GLU A 2 10.57 8.57 8.08
CA GLU A 2 11.13 7.39 8.77
C GLU A 2 10.98 7.44 10.30
N ALA A 3 11.22 8.61 10.93
CA ALA A 3 11.04 8.79 12.37
C ALA A 3 9.60 8.53 12.85
N SER A 4 8.60 8.87 12.03
CA SER A 4 7.18 8.67 12.37
C SER A 4 6.78 7.20 12.28
N LEU A 5 7.30 6.45 11.29
CA LEU A 5 7.04 5.01 11.16
C LEU A 5 7.68 4.20 12.29
N ARG A 6 8.81 4.66 12.85
CA ARG A 6 9.45 4.04 14.02
C ARG A 6 8.61 4.14 15.29
N LEU A 7 7.65 5.06 15.35
CA LEU A 7 6.69 5.17 16.46
C LEU A 7 5.57 4.14 16.38
N GLN A 8 5.56 3.26 15.36
CA GLN A 8 4.55 2.22 15.14
C GLN A 8 3.12 2.80 15.13
N PRO A 9 2.81 3.71 14.19
CA PRO A 9 1.48 4.29 14.11
C PRO A 9 0.44 3.22 13.76
N ASP A 10 -0.77 3.33 14.33
CA ASP A 10 -1.89 2.44 14.01
C ASP A 10 -2.41 2.63 12.58
N ILE A 11 -2.26 3.83 12.01
CA ILE A 11 -2.72 4.18 10.67
C ILE A 11 -1.58 4.84 9.89
N VAL A 12 -1.36 4.36 8.66
CA VAL A 12 -0.41 4.93 7.70
C VAL A 12 -1.15 5.28 6.41
N ILE A 13 -0.96 6.51 5.94
CA ILE A 13 -1.41 6.96 4.62
C ILE A 13 -0.14 7.24 3.80
N ALA A 14 -0.01 6.57 2.65
CA ALA A 14 1.20 6.67 1.84
C ALA A 14 0.88 6.48 0.35
N THR A 15 1.72 7.07 -0.51
CA THR A 15 1.77 6.72 -1.93
C THR A 15 2.62 5.45 -2.11
N PRO A 16 2.30 4.57 -3.09
CA PRO A 16 2.96 3.27 -3.24
C PRO A 16 4.49 3.36 -3.32
N GLY A 17 5.04 4.21 -4.19
CA GLY A 17 6.48 4.35 -4.36
C GLY A 17 7.22 4.72 -3.07
N ARG A 18 6.67 5.63 -2.25
CA ARG A 18 7.32 6.01 -1.00
C ARG A 18 7.22 4.93 0.07
N LEU A 19 6.14 4.14 0.05
CA LEU A 19 5.98 3.00 0.94
C LEU A 19 6.99 1.89 0.59
N ILE A 20 7.21 1.62 -0.70
CA ILE A 20 8.21 0.68 -1.20
C ILE A 20 9.63 1.09 -0.78
N ASP A 21 9.97 2.39 -0.90
CA ASP A 21 11.26 2.89 -0.42
C ASP A 21 11.48 2.52 1.06
N HIS A 22 10.44 2.58 1.89
CA HIS A 22 10.51 2.20 3.28
C HIS A 22 10.65 0.69 3.47
N ILE A 23 9.94 -0.13 2.70
CA ILE A 23 10.09 -1.60 2.71
C ILE A 23 11.53 -2.00 2.39
N HIS A 24 12.14 -1.39 1.37
CA HIS A 24 13.49 -1.76 0.93
C HIS A 24 14.62 -1.20 1.81
N ASN A 25 14.48 0.04 2.29
CA ASN A 25 15.58 0.74 2.94
C ASN A 25 15.48 0.75 4.48
N SER A 26 14.38 0.26 5.07
CA SER A 26 14.18 0.25 6.52
C SER A 26 14.05 -1.20 7.04
N PRO A 27 15.12 -1.83 7.53
CA PRO A 27 15.14 -3.26 7.90
C PRO A 27 14.11 -3.67 8.96
N THR A 28 13.66 -2.72 9.79
CA THR A 28 12.68 -2.95 10.86
C THR A 28 11.25 -2.64 10.44
N PHE A 29 11.03 -2.18 9.21
CA PHE A 29 9.70 -1.85 8.69
C PHE A 29 9.10 -3.07 7.99
N THR A 30 7.84 -3.38 8.29
CA THR A 30 7.14 -4.50 7.69
C THR A 30 5.64 -4.23 7.65
N LEU A 31 4.99 -4.75 6.61
CA LEU A 31 3.53 -4.66 6.41
C LEU A 31 2.82 -5.98 6.79
N GLN A 32 3.54 -6.94 7.36
CA GLN A 32 3.01 -8.26 7.70
C GLN A 32 1.95 -8.25 8.81
N ASN A 33 1.85 -7.17 9.59
CA ASN A 33 0.86 -7.02 10.65
C ASN A 33 -0.36 -6.19 10.22
N ILE A 34 -0.47 -5.82 8.93
CA ILE A 34 -1.62 -5.06 8.44
C ILE A 34 -2.86 -5.93 8.40
N GLU A 35 -3.89 -5.51 9.12
CA GLU A 35 -5.21 -6.14 9.16
C GLU A 35 -6.19 -5.53 8.15
N ILE A 36 -5.98 -4.25 7.77
CA ILE A 36 -6.84 -3.51 6.84
C ILE A 36 -5.98 -2.78 5.81
N LEU A 37 -6.21 -3.06 4.53
CA LEU A 37 -5.61 -2.34 3.40
C LEU A 37 -6.70 -1.59 2.63
N VAL A 38 -6.51 -0.28 2.45
CA VAL A 38 -7.38 0.56 1.63
C VAL A 38 -6.62 1.00 0.38
N LEU A 39 -7.19 0.74 -0.79
CA LEU A 39 -6.72 1.23 -2.08
C LEU A 39 -7.70 2.30 -2.54
N ASP A 40 -7.24 3.54 -2.68
CA ASP A 40 -8.06 4.69 -3.08
C ASP A 40 -7.59 5.25 -4.42
N GLU A 41 -8.48 5.89 -5.17
CA GLU A 41 -8.24 6.31 -6.57
C GLU A 41 -7.79 5.14 -7.49
N ALA A 42 -8.41 3.97 -7.37
CA ALA A 42 -7.97 2.76 -8.08
C ALA A 42 -8.01 2.87 -9.62
N ASP A 43 -8.82 3.77 -10.18
CA ASP A 43 -8.81 4.08 -11.62
C ASP A 43 -7.52 4.74 -12.09
N ARG A 44 -6.88 5.57 -11.25
CA ARG A 44 -5.55 6.14 -11.53
C ARG A 44 -4.42 5.15 -11.34
N MET A 45 -4.69 4.09 -10.58
CA MET A 45 -3.74 3.03 -10.28
C MET A 45 -3.58 2.01 -11.42
N LEU A 46 -4.38 2.11 -12.49
CA LEU A 46 -4.27 1.31 -13.70
C LEU A 46 -3.09 1.70 -14.61
N ASP A 47 -2.47 2.86 -14.38
CA ASP A 47 -1.20 3.19 -15.05
C ASP A 47 -0.13 2.15 -14.66
N GLU A 48 0.54 1.60 -15.67
CA GLU A 48 1.51 0.50 -15.53
C GLU A 48 2.56 0.78 -14.44
N TYR A 49 2.96 2.03 -14.27
CA TYR A 49 3.92 2.43 -13.23
C TYR A 49 3.36 2.25 -11.81
N TYR A 50 2.11 2.64 -11.56
CA TYR A 50 1.50 2.49 -10.22
C TYR A 50 1.05 1.07 -9.94
N PHE A 51 0.66 0.32 -10.98
CA PHE A 51 0.21 -1.05 -10.87
C PHE A 51 1.30 -1.97 -10.27
N GLU A 52 2.52 -1.94 -10.81
CA GLU A 52 3.60 -2.79 -10.29
C GLU A 52 4.00 -2.41 -8.86
N GLN A 53 3.99 -1.11 -8.54
CA GLN A 53 4.23 -0.65 -7.16
C GLN A 53 3.17 -1.17 -6.19
N MET A 54 1.90 -1.07 -6.55
CA MET A 54 0.82 -1.57 -5.70
C MET A 54 0.89 -3.06 -5.50
N LYS A 55 1.15 -3.82 -6.56
CA LYS A 55 1.31 -5.27 -6.51
C LYS A 55 2.44 -5.66 -5.56
N GLU A 56 3.52 -4.90 -5.54
CA GLU A 56 4.60 -5.07 -4.58
C GLU A 56 4.14 -4.80 -3.13
N VAL A 57 3.45 -3.67 -2.88
CA VAL A 57 2.87 -3.35 -1.56
C VAL A 57 1.92 -4.47 -1.09
N ILE A 58 0.99 -4.88 -1.94
CA ILE A 58 -0.01 -5.93 -1.70
C ILE A 58 0.65 -7.26 -1.33
N THR A 59 1.77 -7.59 -1.99
CA THR A 59 2.53 -8.82 -1.78
C THR A 59 3.31 -8.79 -0.46
N ASN A 60 3.75 -7.61 -0.03
CA ASN A 60 4.42 -7.41 1.26
C ASN A 60 3.46 -7.32 2.46
N CYS A 61 2.16 -7.12 2.23
CA CYS A 61 1.13 -7.15 3.26
C CYS A 61 0.71 -8.58 3.65
N SER A 62 0.16 -8.74 4.86
CA SER A 62 -0.46 -10.00 5.31
C SER A 62 -1.48 -10.54 4.30
N ARG A 63 -1.48 -11.85 4.04
CA ARG A 63 -2.52 -12.50 3.21
C ARG A 63 -3.87 -12.52 3.89
N THR A 64 -3.89 -12.60 5.22
CA THR A 64 -5.10 -12.55 6.04
C THR A 64 -5.32 -11.11 6.46
N ARG A 65 -6.04 -10.37 5.61
CA ARG A 65 -6.41 -8.97 5.85
C ARG A 65 -7.72 -8.65 5.15
N GLN A 66 -8.43 -7.65 5.64
CA GLN A 66 -9.51 -7.02 4.87
C GLN A 66 -8.88 -6.08 3.84
N THR A 67 -9.29 -6.19 2.58
CA THR A 67 -8.89 -5.22 1.53
C THR A 67 -10.13 -4.51 1.02
N MET A 68 -10.07 -3.19 0.97
CA MET A 68 -11.12 -2.34 0.40
C MET A 68 -10.53 -1.55 -0.76
N LEU A 69 -11.28 -1.46 -1.85
CA LEU A 69 -10.93 -0.69 -3.04
C LEU A 69 -11.99 0.38 -3.27
N PHE A 70 -11.54 1.61 -3.45
CA PHE A 70 -12.34 2.78 -3.75
C PHE A 70 -11.86 3.39 -5.05
N SER A 71 -12.80 3.73 -5.92
CA SER A 71 -12.53 4.32 -7.22
C SER A 71 -13.62 5.32 -7.56
N ALA A 72 -13.25 6.41 -8.23
CA ALA A 72 -14.22 7.36 -8.77
C ALA A 72 -14.97 6.75 -9.97
N THR A 73 -14.33 5.83 -10.70
CA THR A 73 -14.90 5.14 -11.86
C THR A 73 -14.72 3.63 -11.76
N MET A 74 -15.75 2.86 -12.12
CA MET A 74 -15.67 1.40 -12.22
C MET A 74 -15.62 1.01 -13.70
N THR A 75 -14.53 0.34 -14.09
CA THR A 75 -14.33 -0.21 -15.43
C THR A 75 -13.98 -1.69 -15.29
N ASP A 76 -14.05 -2.48 -16.38
CA ASP A 76 -13.70 -3.91 -16.32
C ASP A 76 -12.25 -4.19 -15.89
N GLN A 77 -11.39 -3.16 -15.87
CA GLN A 77 -10.00 -3.23 -15.44
C GLN A 77 -9.80 -3.01 -13.93
N VAL A 78 -10.78 -2.42 -13.26
CA VAL A 78 -10.79 -2.16 -11.80
C VAL A 78 -11.55 -3.29 -11.09
#